data_AF-A0AAQ3QDU0-F1
#
_entry.id   AF-A0AAQ3QDU0-F1
#
_cell.length_a   1.000
_cell.length_b   1.000
_cell.length_c   1.000
_cell.angle_alpha   90.00
_cell.angle_beta   90.00
_cell.angle_gamma   90.00
#
_symmetry.space_group_name_H-M   'P 1'
#
loop_
_entity.id
_entity.type
_entity.pdbx_description
1 polymer ?
#
loop_
_entity_poly.entity_id
_entity_poly.type
_entity_poly.pdbx_seq_one_letter_code
_entity_poly.pdbx_strand_id
1 'polypeptide(L)'
;MNQIRLQRVHACRANYYFKWAVMQEPADAEAMNRYASFLWQEMDDLEAAEEMFLGALEAEPTNNHYESTYAFFLWSTGGFETCFPLGDGNS
;
A
#
# COMPACT_ATOMS: atom_id res chain seq x y z
N MET A 1 5.81 14.59 24.82
CA MET A 1 6.47 15.39 23.77
C MET A 1 7.69 14.71 23.12
N ASN A 2 8.39 13.76 23.75
CA ASN A 2 9.57 13.10 23.13
C ASN A 2 9.26 11.90 22.23
N GLN A 3 8.14 11.20 22.44
CA GLN A 3 7.79 10.00 21.66
C GLN A 3 7.35 10.32 20.22
N ILE A 4 6.57 11.39 20.03
CA ILE A 4 6.04 11.82 18.72
C ILE A 4 7.17 12.29 17.77
N ARG A 5 8.17 13.03 18.30
CA ARG A 5 9.34 13.46 17.52
C ARG A 5 10.23 12.29 17.11
N LEU A 6 10.42 11.31 17.99
CA LEU A 6 11.25 10.13 17.70
C LEU A 6 10.57 9.18 16.69
N GLN A 7 9.25 8.99 16.77
CA GLN A 7 8.50 8.20 15.79
C GLN A 7 8.60 8.81 14.39
N ARG A 8 8.47 10.14 14.27
CA ARG A 8 8.57 10.83 12.97
C ARG A 8 9.97 10.79 12.34
N VAL A 9 11.05 10.82 13.14
CA VAL A 9 12.43 10.72 12.61
C VAL A 9 12.72 9.34 12.04
N HIS A 10 12.26 8.27 12.70
CA HIS A 10 12.43 6.92 12.17
C HIS A 10 11.61 6.70 10.90
N ALA A 11 10.39 7.24 10.83
CA ALA A 11 9.56 7.20 9.64
C ALA A 11 10.24 7.91 8.44
N CYS A 12 10.88 9.08 8.64
CA CYS A 12 11.63 9.75 7.57
C CYS A 12 12.77 8.88 7.01
N ARG A 13 13.51 8.19 7.88
CA ARG A 13 14.62 7.32 7.45
C ARG A 13 14.12 6.04 6.76
N ALA A 14 13.04 5.44 7.27
CA ALA A 14 12.41 4.28 6.64
C ALA A 14 11.90 4.63 5.23
N ASN A 15 11.19 5.76 5.08
CA ASN A 15 10.72 6.26 3.79
C ASN A 15 11.87 6.38 2.76
N TYR A 16 13.01 6.95 3.16
CA TYR A 16 14.18 7.06 2.28
C TYR A 16 14.65 5.71 1.72
N TYR A 17 14.78 4.69 2.58
CA TYR A 17 15.23 3.37 2.14
C TYR A 17 14.17 2.62 1.34
N PHE A 18 12.89 2.80 1.67
CA PHE A 18 11.82 2.22 0.87
C PHE A 18 11.78 2.81 -0.54
N LYS A 19 11.86 4.14 -0.68
CA LYS A 19 12.00 4.80 -1.99
C LYS A 19 13.19 4.24 -2.76
N TRP A 20 14.33 4.08 -2.09
CA TRP A 20 15.53 3.54 -2.72
C TRP A 20 15.35 2.08 -3.19
N ALA A 21 14.60 1.26 -2.45
CA ALA A 21 14.32 -0.12 -2.82
C ALA A 21 13.39 -0.22 -4.03
N VAL A 22 12.29 0.55 -4.06
CA VAL A 22 11.32 0.50 -5.17
C VAL A 22 11.84 1.11 -6.48
N MET A 23 12.90 1.91 -6.43
CA MET A 23 13.58 2.44 -7.62
C MET A 23 14.58 1.47 -8.25
N GLN A 24 14.84 0.30 -7.65
CA GLN A 24 15.78 -0.67 -8.21
C GLN A 24 15.17 -1.44 -9.40
N GLU A 25 16.04 -1.84 -10.32
CA GLU A 25 15.68 -2.72 -11.43
C GLU A 25 16.28 -4.12 -11.21
N PRO A 26 15.49 -5.21 -11.41
CA PRO A 26 14.08 -5.21 -11.77
C PRO A 26 13.18 -4.73 -10.62
N ALA A 27 12.00 -4.21 -10.97
CA ALA A 27 11.00 -3.81 -9.99
C ALA A 27 10.64 -4.98 -9.07
N ASP A 28 10.69 -4.73 -7.76
CA ASP A 28 10.42 -5.74 -6.73
C ASP A 28 9.02 -5.51 -6.13
N ALA A 29 8.11 -6.43 -6.44
CA ALA A 29 6.72 -6.38 -5.98
C ALA A 29 6.61 -6.48 -4.45
N GLU A 30 7.51 -7.22 -3.80
CA GLU A 30 7.53 -7.34 -2.34
C GLU A 30 7.96 -6.01 -1.72
N ALA A 31 8.98 -5.37 -2.27
CA ALA A 31 9.44 -4.05 -1.82
C ALA A 31 8.33 -2.99 -1.96
N MET A 32 7.61 -2.99 -3.08
CA MET A 32 6.46 -2.11 -3.31
C MET A 32 5.33 -2.37 -2.31
N ASN A 33 4.94 -3.64 -2.09
CA ASN A 33 3.88 -4.00 -1.15
C ASN A 33 4.21 -3.62 0.30
N ARG A 34 5.46 -3.81 0.72
CA ARG A 34 5.94 -3.42 2.05
C ARG A 34 5.98 -1.91 2.21
N TYR A 35 6.40 -1.17 1.18
CA TYR A 35 6.41 0.28 1.22
C TYR A 35 4.99 0.86 1.26
N ALA A 36 4.07 0.31 0.46
CA ALA A 36 2.65 0.65 0.49
C ALA A 36 2.05 0.53 1.90
N SER A 37 2.31 -0.60 2.56
CA SER A 37 1.85 -0.85 3.93
C SER A 37 2.45 0.15 4.94
N PHE A 38 3.71 0.53 4.77
CA PHE A 38 4.36 1.55 5.60
C PHE A 38 3.76 2.95 5.38
N LEU A 39 3.53 3.35 4.12
CA LEU A 39 2.90 4.62 3.78
C LEU A 39 1.50 4.73 4.38
N TRP A 40 0.73 3.65 4.28
CA TRP A 40 -0.61 3.57 4.84
C TRP A 40 -0.60 3.64 6.38
N GLN A 41 0.14 2.75 7.05
CA GLN A 41 0.02 2.57 8.50
C GLN A 41 0.80 3.60 9.32
N GLU A 42 1.95 4.04 8.83
CA GLU A 42 2.88 4.89 9.58
C GLU A 42 2.89 6.35 9.10
N MET A 43 2.57 6.58 7.82
CA MET A 43 2.58 7.92 7.23
C MET A 43 1.20 8.50 6.95
N ASP A 44 0.13 7.69 6.99
CA ASP A 44 -1.25 8.09 6.65
C ASP A 44 -1.35 8.67 5.22
N ASP A 45 -0.47 8.21 4.32
CA ASP A 45 -0.39 8.63 2.92
C ASP A 45 -1.07 7.58 2.04
N LEU A 46 -2.40 7.69 1.94
CA LEU A 46 -3.24 6.68 1.28
C LEU A 46 -3.06 6.64 -0.23
N GLU A 47 -2.90 7.81 -0.86
CA GLU A 47 -2.70 7.92 -2.31
C GLU A 47 -1.39 7.25 -2.73
N ALA A 48 -0.27 7.59 -2.06
CA ALA A 48 1.00 6.96 -2.35
C ALA A 48 1.01 5.46 -1.97
N ALA A 49 0.28 5.06 -0.93
CA ALA A 49 0.13 3.65 -0.60
C ALA A 49 -0.61 2.87 -1.70
N GLU A 50 -1.69 3.42 -2.26
CA GLU A 50 -2.45 2.82 -3.35
C GLU A 50 -1.59 2.66 -4.61
N GLU A 51 -0.83 3.69 -4.99
CA GLU A 51 0.12 3.61 -6.12
C GLU A 51 1.11 2.46 -5.96
N MET A 52 1.66 2.27 -4.76
CA MET A 52 2.62 1.20 -4.48
C MET A 52 1.96 -0.18 -4.43
N PHE A 53 0.72 -0.30 -3.93
CA PHE A 53 -0.02 -1.56 -3.97
C PHE A 53 -0.34 -1.97 -5.41
N LEU A 54 -0.79 -1.03 -6.25
CA LEU A 54 -1.06 -1.28 -7.66
C LEU A 54 0.22 -1.66 -8.42
N GLY A 55 1.33 -0.98 -8.15
CA GLY A 55 2.64 -1.34 -8.73
C GLY A 55 3.09 -2.76 -8.38
N ALA A 56 2.84 -3.22 -7.14
CA ALA A 56 3.13 -4.60 -6.75
C ALA A 56 2.27 -5.63 -7.52
N LEU A 57 0.99 -5.31 -7.77
CA LEU A 57 0.09 -6.15 -8.57
C LEU A 57 0.48 -6.18 -10.04
N GLU A 58 0.96 -5.07 -10.60
CA GLU A 58 1.45 -5.01 -11.98
C GLU A 58 2.76 -5.80 -12.15
N ALA A 59 3.66 -5.72 -11.17
CA ALA A 59 4.92 -6.45 -11.18
C ALA A 59 4.72 -7.98 -11.02
N GLU A 60 3.77 -8.40 -10.18
CA GLU A 60 3.45 -9.82 -9.94
C GLU A 60 1.92 -10.07 -9.89
N PRO A 61 1.23 -10.09 -11.05
CA PRO A 61 -0.23 -10.17 -11.11
C PRO A 61 -0.81 -11.53 -10.71
N THR A 62 0.02 -12.53 -10.47
CA THR A 62 -0.41 -13.88 -10.07
C THR A 62 -0.22 -14.16 -8.58
N ASN A 63 0.23 -13.16 -7.84
CA ASN A 63 0.54 -13.30 -6.42
C ASN A 63 -0.66 -12.90 -5.56
N ASN A 64 -1.45 -13.90 -5.16
CA ASN A 64 -2.63 -13.73 -4.31
C ASN A 64 -2.33 -13.01 -2.97
N HIS A 65 -1.07 -13.01 -2.51
CA HIS A 65 -0.68 -12.28 -1.32
C HIS A 65 -0.87 -10.78 -1.50
N TYR A 66 -0.43 -10.22 -2.62
CA TYR A 66 -0.53 -8.78 -2.89
C TYR A 66 -1.97 -8.36 -3.13
N GLU A 67 -2.76 -9.19 -3.81
CA GLU A 67 -4.20 -8.98 -3.97
C GLU A 67 -4.91 -8.92 -2.62
N SER A 68 -4.58 -9.86 -1.72
CA SER A 68 -5.15 -9.92 -0.37
C SER A 68 -4.77 -8.69 0.46
N THR A 69 -3.52 -8.25 0.40
CA THR A 69 -3.06 -7.06 1.12
C THR A 69 -3.72 -5.79 0.58
N TYR A 70 -3.88 -5.68 -0.74
CA TYR A 70 -4.57 -4.55 -1.35
C TYR A 70 -6.07 -4.52 -1.00
N ALA A 71 -6.74 -5.68 -1.02
CA ALA A 71 -8.13 -5.77 -0.56
C ALA A 71 -8.28 -5.35 0.91
N PHE A 72 -7.32 -5.73 1.77
CA PHE A 72 -7.31 -5.32 3.17
C PHE A 72 -7.08 -3.81 3.34
N PHE A 73 -6.22 -3.21 2.53
CA PHE A 73 -6.04 -1.76 2.46
C PHE A 73 -7.36 -1.06 2.13
N LEU A 74 -8.03 -1.44 1.03
CA LEU A 74 -9.30 -0.85 0.60
C LEU A 74 -10.41 -0.99 1.65
N TRP A 75 -10.52 -2.16 2.28
CA TRP A 75 -11.47 -2.41 3.37
C TRP A 75 -11.25 -1.45 4.54
N SER A 76 -9.99 -1.18 4.86
CA SER A 76 -9.60 -0.44 6.06
C SER A 76 -9.56 1.07 5.87
N THR A 77 -9.26 1.54 4.66
CA THR A 77 -9.26 2.97 4.30
C THR A 77 -10.63 3.47 3.88
N GLY A 78 -11.61 2.57 3.74
CA GLY A 78 -13.00 2.91 3.49
C GLY A 78 -13.17 3.48 2.09
N GLY A 79 -13.06 2.62 1.08
CA GLY A 79 -13.71 2.83 -0.21
C GLY A 79 -15.24 2.92 -0.05
N PHE A 80 -15.75 3.97 0.60
CA PHE A 80 -17.20 4.18 0.82
C PHE A 80 -17.98 4.36 -0.49
N GLU A 81 -17.28 4.46 -1.64
CA GLU A 81 -17.89 4.55 -2.98
C GLU A 81 -17.57 3.35 -3.89
N THR A 82 -16.79 2.36 -3.46
CA THR A 82 -16.43 1.21 -4.31
C THR A 82 -17.36 0.01 -4.14
N CYS A 83 -18.48 0.17 -3.44
CA CYS A 83 -19.62 -0.70 -3.63
C CYS A 83 -20.16 -0.49 -5.05
N PHE A 84 -19.46 -1.05 -6.04
CA PHE A 84 -20.09 -1.43 -7.28
C PHE A 84 -21.20 -2.42 -6.86
N PRO A 85 -22.50 -2.09 -7.04
CA PRO A 85 -23.53 -3.07 -6.75
C PRO A 85 -23.22 -4.26 -7.65
N LEU A 86 -22.83 -5.39 -7.05
CA LEU A 86 -22.92 -6.67 -7.72
C LEU A 86 -24.37 -6.75 -8.14
N GLY A 87 -24.64 -6.52 -9.42
CA GLY A 87 -25.98 -6.46 -9.95
C GLY A 87 -26.69 -7.71 -9.48
N ASP A 88 -27.68 -7.53 -8.60
CA ASP A 88 -28.54 -8.60 -8.16
C ASP A 88 -29.20 -9.13 -9.42
N GLY A 89 -28.68 -10.25 -9.90
CA GLY A 89 -29.28 -11.03 -10.96
C GLY A 89 -30.63 -11.54 -10.46
N ASN A 90 -31.67 -10.76 -10.70
CA ASN A 90 -33.04 -11.23 -10.90
C ASN A 90 -33.42 -10.76 -12.31
N SER A 91 -33.39 -11.63 -13.31
CA SER A 91 -34.47 -12.59 -13.63
C SER A 91 -35.81 -11.89 -13.81
#